data_AF-A0A1Q4R4U8-F1
#
_entry.id   AF-A0A1Q4R4U8-F1
#
_cell.length_a   1.000
_cell.length_b   1.000
_cell.length_c   1.000
_cell.angle_alpha   90.00
_cell.angle_beta   90.00
_cell.angle_gamma   90.00
#
_symmetry.space_group_name_H-M   'P 1'
#
loop_
_entity.id
_entity.type
_entity.pdbx_description
1 polymer ?
#
loop_
_entity_poly.entity_id
_entity_poly.type
_entity_poly.pdbx_seq_one_letter_code
_entity_poly.pdbx_strand_id
1 'polypeptide(L)'
;MGNIATLRDQWRNHCQQTDSSSLPQVDCTLIVDWLLGADAAQKEALPPEQWLLFEKGIAYRYRVLTKYLAMQPSQRFGRLLRRLSHVVTLRQQIQTWISLSRDRRRTVYDVLEEVIQEMLQRDRYLQQELGWLRSCKPPRSLREAFLCTVLEEYCLRPIQNQPLISYRFVNLMRRYQRSGMTNVPASQSVKLLSTELEIKNSEQTLNLLDNEAIARHQTKEELWQQDFLRQAVMDDFFAYLQENIKDPLAVPWLKLYLQGKTQEAIAQALDIPIKKSYRLRDKVKYHAIHNFAIKTKPALVAAWLQTSLAEHQLGLTSQQWETLQTQLTPEQQQLLSDLQTTAPSQKSLTKLDDESPSLLQQWSKIYLAAQKLRG
;
A
#
# COMPACT_ATOMS: atom_id res chain seq x y z
N MET A 1 23.91 -18.87 4.67
CA MET A 1 24.36 -17.48 4.44
C MET A 1 24.36 -17.25 2.94
N GLY A 2 23.87 -16.08 2.51
CA GLY A 2 23.84 -15.71 1.11
C GLY A 2 25.24 -15.47 0.54
N ASN A 3 25.46 -15.84 -0.72
CA ASN A 3 26.72 -15.58 -1.42
C ASN A 3 26.41 -14.86 -2.75
N ILE A 4 26.88 -13.62 -2.90
CA ILE A 4 26.59 -12.79 -4.09
C ILE A 4 27.30 -13.33 -5.32
N ALA A 5 28.48 -13.94 -5.18
CA ALA A 5 29.19 -14.55 -6.31
C ALA A 5 28.37 -15.73 -6.86
N THR A 6 27.87 -16.60 -5.99
CA THR A 6 27.01 -17.73 -6.39
C THR A 6 25.70 -17.23 -7.03
N LEU A 7 25.08 -16.20 -6.44
CA LEU A 7 23.84 -15.61 -6.96
C LEU A 7 24.07 -14.95 -8.33
N ARG A 8 25.20 -14.25 -8.50
CA ARG A 8 25.61 -13.65 -9.79
C ARG A 8 25.72 -14.72 -10.88
N ASP A 9 26.39 -15.83 -10.59
CA ASP A 9 26.57 -16.92 -11.57
C ASP A 9 25.24 -17.60 -11.92
N GLN A 10 24.37 -17.81 -10.93
CA GLN A 10 23.02 -18.34 -11.14
C GLN A 10 22.20 -17.46 -12.08
N TRP A 11 22.16 -16.13 -11.83
CA TRP A 11 21.41 -15.20 -12.66
C TRP A 11 22.03 -14.99 -14.04
N ARG A 12 23.36 -15.11 -14.16
CA ARG A 12 24.04 -15.09 -15.46
C ARG A 12 23.64 -16.28 -16.31
N ASN A 13 23.67 -17.49 -15.74
CA ASN A 13 23.21 -18.70 -16.41
C ASN A 13 21.72 -18.61 -16.77
N HIS A 14 20.88 -18.11 -15.86
CA HIS A 14 19.46 -17.90 -16.11
C HIS A 14 19.22 -16.94 -17.28
N CYS A 15 19.91 -15.81 -17.30
CA CYS A 15 19.81 -14.81 -18.38
C CYS A 15 20.25 -15.39 -19.73
N GLN A 16 21.29 -16.23 -19.76
CA GLN A 16 21.78 -16.88 -20.98
C GLN A 16 20.85 -18.00 -21.49
N GLN A 17 20.17 -18.70 -20.59
CA GLN A 17 19.26 -19.80 -20.90
C GLN A 17 17.84 -19.35 -21.26
N THR A 18 17.48 -18.10 -20.94
CA THR A 18 16.14 -17.57 -21.28
C THR A 18 16.02 -17.41 -22.79
N ASP A 19 15.08 -18.14 -23.40
CA ASP A 19 14.93 -18.33 -24.85
C ASP A 19 15.21 -17.06 -25.69
N SER A 20 16.28 -17.17 -26.47
CA SER A 20 16.91 -16.17 -27.34
C SER A 20 16.12 -15.83 -28.61
N SER A 21 14.88 -16.30 -28.74
CA SER A 21 14.05 -16.09 -29.93
C SER A 21 13.28 -14.75 -29.92
N SER A 22 13.14 -14.09 -28.76
CA SER A 22 12.34 -12.87 -28.62
C SER A 22 13.07 -11.67 -27.98
N LEU A 23 14.26 -11.89 -27.42
CA LEU A 23 15.06 -10.86 -26.76
C LEU A 23 16.25 -10.49 -27.66
N PRO A 24 16.59 -9.18 -27.79
CA PRO A 24 17.82 -8.78 -28.46
C PRO A 24 19.06 -9.45 -27.84
N GLN A 25 20.19 -9.56 -28.56
CA GLN A 25 21.46 -9.88 -27.91
C GLN A 25 21.75 -8.81 -26.84
N VAL A 26 21.51 -9.15 -25.56
CA VAL A 26 21.76 -8.27 -24.43
C VAL A 26 22.90 -8.83 -23.60
N ASP A 27 23.80 -7.97 -23.16
CA ASP A 27 24.86 -8.34 -22.23
C ASP A 27 24.27 -8.71 -20.87
N CYS A 28 24.19 -10.02 -20.62
CA CYS A 28 23.71 -10.58 -19.35
C CYS A 28 24.56 -10.14 -18.16
N THR A 29 25.83 -9.79 -18.36
CA THR A 29 26.70 -9.31 -17.28
C THR A 29 26.18 -7.97 -16.75
N LEU A 30 25.87 -7.03 -17.65
CA LEU A 30 25.28 -5.73 -17.30
C LEU A 30 23.90 -5.87 -16.66
N ILE A 31 23.07 -6.81 -17.13
CA ILE A 31 21.77 -7.08 -16.51
C ILE A 31 21.96 -7.54 -15.06
N VAL A 32 22.84 -8.53 -14.84
CA VAL A 32 23.04 -9.11 -13.51
C VAL A 32 23.65 -8.09 -12.55
N ASP A 33 24.64 -7.30 -12.98
CA ASP A 33 25.24 -6.26 -12.14
C ASP A 33 24.21 -5.18 -11.76
N TRP A 34 23.35 -4.78 -12.72
CA TRP A 34 22.26 -3.86 -12.42
C TRP A 34 21.23 -4.46 -11.43
N LEU A 35 20.87 -5.74 -11.60
CA LEU A 35 19.93 -6.44 -10.71
C LEU A 35 20.42 -6.55 -9.27
N LEU A 36 21.72 -6.83 -9.08
CA LEU A 36 22.33 -6.97 -7.75
C LEU A 36 22.44 -5.63 -7.02
N GLY A 37 22.60 -4.52 -7.76
CA GLY A 37 22.66 -3.16 -7.23
C GLY A 37 24.05 -2.74 -6.73
N ALA A 38 24.21 -1.46 -6.42
CA ALA A 38 25.49 -0.85 -6.04
C ALA A 38 26.14 -1.48 -4.79
N ASP A 39 25.32 -1.79 -3.78
CA ASP A 39 25.79 -2.28 -2.48
C ASP A 39 25.70 -3.81 -2.36
N ALA A 40 25.81 -4.54 -3.48
CA ALA A 40 25.63 -6.00 -3.50
C ALA A 40 26.47 -6.72 -2.43
N ALA A 41 27.73 -6.34 -2.25
CA ALA A 41 28.61 -6.93 -1.25
C ALA A 41 28.13 -6.72 0.20
N GLN A 42 27.48 -5.59 0.51
CA GLN A 42 26.94 -5.33 1.85
C GLN A 42 25.71 -6.21 2.15
N LYS A 43 25.04 -6.71 1.10
CA LYS A 43 23.85 -7.57 1.24
C LYS A 43 24.19 -9.00 1.67
N GLU A 44 25.45 -9.43 1.59
CA GLU A 44 25.88 -10.75 2.11
C GLU A 44 25.73 -10.86 3.63
N ALA A 45 25.79 -9.72 4.33
CA ALA A 45 25.60 -9.64 5.77
C ALA A 45 24.12 -9.67 6.21
N LEU A 46 23.17 -9.76 5.27
CA LEU A 46 21.74 -9.76 5.59
C LEU A 46 21.33 -11.03 6.36
N PRO A 47 20.38 -10.92 7.32
CA PRO A 47 19.72 -12.06 7.91
C PRO A 47 19.07 -12.98 6.85
N PRO A 48 18.92 -14.29 7.11
CA PRO A 48 18.39 -15.25 6.14
C PRO A 48 17.04 -14.86 5.51
N GLU A 49 16.13 -14.29 6.31
CA GLU A 49 14.82 -13.83 5.85
C GLU A 49 14.92 -12.65 4.88
N GLN A 50 15.82 -11.70 5.16
CA GLN A 50 16.04 -10.52 4.32
C GLN A 50 16.81 -10.88 3.04
N TRP A 51 17.71 -11.86 3.13
CA TRP A 51 18.38 -12.42 1.95
C TRP A 51 17.39 -13.07 0.99
N LEU A 52 16.45 -13.85 1.51
CA LEU A 52 15.40 -14.47 0.71
C LEU A 52 14.52 -13.41 0.02
N LEU A 53 14.16 -12.33 0.73
CA LEU A 53 13.42 -11.20 0.15
C LEU A 53 14.23 -10.49 -0.94
N PHE A 54 15.55 -10.35 -0.76
CA PHE A 54 16.42 -9.77 -1.77
C PHE A 54 16.49 -10.63 -3.05
N GLU A 55 16.64 -11.95 -2.94
CA GLU A 55 16.61 -12.86 -4.09
C GLU A 55 15.28 -12.79 -4.86
N LYS A 56 14.17 -12.74 -4.12
CA LYS A 56 12.83 -12.58 -4.67
C LYS A 56 12.65 -11.24 -5.39
N GLY A 57 13.20 -10.17 -4.81
CA GLY A 57 13.23 -8.84 -5.42
C GLY A 57 13.98 -8.81 -6.74
N ILE A 58 15.12 -9.52 -6.84
CA ILE A 58 15.87 -9.68 -8.09
C ILE A 58 15.00 -10.37 -9.15
N ALA A 59 14.36 -11.48 -8.78
CA ALA A 59 13.50 -12.23 -9.71
C ALA A 59 12.32 -11.39 -10.23
N TYR A 60 11.70 -10.62 -9.35
CA TYR A 60 10.64 -9.68 -9.74
C TYR A 60 11.15 -8.62 -10.71
N ARG A 61 12.27 -7.97 -10.38
CA ARG A 61 12.88 -6.91 -11.19
C ARG A 61 13.28 -7.43 -12.57
N TYR A 62 13.85 -8.64 -12.65
CA TYR A 62 14.16 -9.29 -13.93
C TYR A 62 12.89 -9.58 -14.76
N ARG A 63 11.82 -10.07 -14.14
CA ARG A 63 10.54 -10.32 -14.82
C ARG A 63 9.89 -9.06 -15.37
N VAL A 64 10.02 -7.92 -14.69
CA VAL A 64 9.54 -6.64 -15.22
C VAL A 64 10.43 -6.18 -16.38
N LEU A 65 11.74 -6.31 -16.23
CA LEU A 65 12.72 -5.97 -17.26
C LEU A 65 12.48 -6.72 -18.57
N THR A 66 12.24 -8.04 -18.54
CA THR A 66 12.04 -8.85 -19.75
C THR A 66 10.85 -8.36 -20.59
N LYS A 67 9.78 -7.85 -19.94
CA LYS A 67 8.64 -7.24 -20.65
C LYS A 67 9.06 -6.01 -21.45
N TYR A 68 9.95 -5.18 -20.90
CA TYR A 68 10.45 -3.99 -21.59
C TYR A 68 11.49 -4.34 -22.66
N LEU A 69 12.34 -5.34 -22.41
CA LEU A 69 13.32 -5.80 -23.39
C LEU A 69 12.68 -6.41 -24.64
N ALA A 70 11.54 -7.09 -24.49
CA ALA A 70 10.75 -7.63 -25.60
C ALA A 70 10.07 -6.55 -26.49
N MET A 71 10.15 -5.27 -26.11
CA MET A 71 9.54 -4.16 -26.84
C MET A 71 10.59 -3.29 -27.54
N GLN A 72 10.18 -2.62 -28.62
CA GLN A 72 11.00 -1.60 -29.27
C GLN A 72 11.25 -0.41 -28.32
N PRO A 73 12.46 0.19 -28.33
CA PRO A 73 12.81 1.28 -27.41
C PRO A 73 11.81 2.43 -27.39
N SER A 74 11.31 2.84 -28.57
CA SER A 74 10.31 3.91 -28.74
C SER A 74 8.97 3.64 -28.05
N GLN A 75 8.64 2.38 -27.76
CA GLN A 75 7.34 1.98 -27.21
C GLN A 75 7.36 1.81 -25.69
N ARG A 76 8.54 1.71 -25.07
CA ARG A 76 8.70 1.34 -23.65
C ARG A 76 8.08 2.37 -22.71
N PHE A 77 8.37 3.65 -22.92
CA PHE A 77 7.82 4.71 -22.08
C PHE A 77 6.30 4.84 -22.25
N GLY A 78 5.78 4.73 -23.47
CA GLY A 78 4.33 4.70 -23.72
C GLY A 78 3.64 3.50 -23.06
N ARG A 79 4.31 2.33 -22.99
CA ARG A 79 3.82 1.16 -22.24
C ARG A 79 3.78 1.44 -20.74
N LEU A 80 4.83 2.02 -20.18
CA LEU A 80 4.89 2.43 -18.77
C LEU A 80 3.76 3.40 -18.43
N LEU A 81 3.57 4.46 -19.22
CA LEU A 81 2.51 5.43 -19.00
C LEU A 81 1.13 4.79 -19.06
N ARG A 82 0.86 3.94 -20.05
CA ARG A 82 -0.42 3.20 -20.13
C ARG A 82 -0.63 2.29 -18.93
N ARG A 83 0.45 1.64 -18.47
CA ARG A 83 0.46 0.76 -17.31
C ARG A 83 0.08 1.51 -16.03
N LEU A 84 0.75 2.63 -15.77
CA LEU A 84 0.50 3.47 -14.60
C LEU A 84 -0.86 4.18 -14.68
N SER A 85 -1.26 4.62 -15.88
CA SER A 85 -2.60 5.16 -16.13
C SER A 85 -3.67 4.15 -15.77
N HIS A 86 -3.53 2.89 -16.17
CA HIS A 86 -4.49 1.86 -15.77
C HIS A 86 -4.57 1.74 -14.24
N VAL A 87 -3.44 1.67 -13.55
CA VAL A 87 -3.36 1.53 -12.09
C VAL A 87 -4.04 2.69 -11.37
N VAL A 88 -3.80 3.92 -11.82
CA VAL A 88 -4.37 5.13 -11.23
C VAL A 88 -5.87 5.23 -11.55
N THR A 89 -6.28 4.86 -12.76
CA THR A 89 -7.69 4.88 -13.18
C THR A 89 -8.53 3.74 -12.62
N LEU A 90 -7.95 2.76 -11.92
CA LEU A 90 -8.73 1.80 -11.13
C LEU A 90 -9.47 2.49 -9.98
N ARG A 91 -9.00 3.66 -9.53
CA ARG A 91 -9.64 4.39 -8.45
C ARG A 91 -10.94 5.04 -8.93
N GLN A 92 -12.06 4.68 -8.31
CA GLN A 92 -13.39 5.23 -8.67
C GLN A 92 -13.41 6.77 -8.71
N GLN A 93 -12.70 7.44 -7.79
CA GLN A 93 -12.59 8.90 -7.75
C GLN A 93 -11.99 9.49 -9.06
N ILE A 94 -11.03 8.79 -9.64
CA ILE A 94 -10.35 9.19 -10.87
C ILE A 94 -11.21 8.83 -12.07
N GLN A 95 -11.94 7.70 -12.03
CA GLN A 95 -12.93 7.35 -13.06
C GLN A 95 -14.06 8.38 -13.14
N THR A 96 -14.64 8.75 -12.00
CA THR A 96 -15.69 9.79 -11.92
C THR A 96 -15.16 11.14 -12.41
N TRP A 97 -13.90 11.47 -12.10
CA TRP A 97 -13.27 12.68 -12.60
C TRP A 97 -13.09 12.67 -14.13
N ILE A 98 -12.70 11.52 -14.71
CA ILE A 98 -12.54 11.32 -16.16
C ILE A 98 -13.90 11.30 -16.88
N SER A 99 -14.94 10.70 -16.30
CA SER A 99 -16.26 10.61 -16.94
C SER A 99 -16.93 11.98 -17.13
N LEU A 100 -16.50 12.98 -16.37
CA LEU A 100 -17.01 14.35 -16.45
C LEU A 100 -16.53 15.13 -17.69
N SER A 101 -15.46 14.71 -18.39
CA SER A 101 -15.04 15.33 -19.67
C SER A 101 -14.08 14.45 -20.47
N ARG A 102 -14.22 14.45 -21.81
CA ARG A 102 -13.31 13.75 -22.72
C ARG A 102 -11.87 14.27 -22.68
N ASP A 103 -11.67 15.58 -22.46
CA ASP A 103 -10.34 16.19 -22.41
C ASP A 103 -9.54 15.73 -21.19
N ARG A 104 -10.22 15.32 -20.12
CA ARG A 104 -9.60 14.85 -18.88
C ARG A 104 -8.84 13.54 -19.03
N ARG A 105 -9.12 12.72 -20.07
CA ARG A 105 -8.31 11.53 -20.37
C ARG A 105 -6.90 11.89 -20.84
N ARG A 106 -6.76 12.98 -21.61
CA ARG A 106 -5.46 13.49 -22.06
C ARG A 106 -4.68 14.03 -20.86
N THR A 107 -5.37 14.76 -19.99
CA THR A 107 -4.82 15.26 -18.73
C THR A 107 -4.30 14.16 -17.80
N VAL A 108 -4.83 12.93 -17.82
CA VAL A 108 -4.25 11.82 -17.01
C VAL A 108 -2.82 11.52 -17.42
N TYR A 109 -2.53 11.48 -18.72
CA TYR A 109 -1.17 11.23 -19.20
C TYR A 109 -0.25 12.41 -18.86
N ASP A 110 -0.73 13.64 -19.05
CA ASP A 110 0.04 14.86 -18.73
C ASP A 110 0.40 14.91 -17.23
N VAL A 111 -0.56 14.63 -16.36
CA VAL A 111 -0.36 14.58 -14.89
C VAL A 111 0.57 13.42 -14.51
N LEU A 112 0.47 12.26 -15.15
CA LEU A 112 1.39 11.14 -14.90
C LEU A 112 2.82 11.47 -15.32
N GLU A 113 3.00 12.10 -16.49
CA GLU A 113 4.31 12.53 -16.94
C GLU A 113 4.94 13.52 -15.95
N GLU A 114 4.18 14.48 -15.46
CA GLU A 114 4.66 15.43 -14.46
C GLU A 114 4.97 14.77 -13.11
N VAL A 115 4.13 13.85 -12.62
CA VAL A 115 4.43 13.07 -11.40
C VAL A 115 5.75 12.31 -11.57
N ILE A 116 5.94 11.65 -12.71
CA ILE A 116 7.17 10.90 -12.99
C ILE A 116 8.37 11.85 -13.06
N GLN A 117 8.22 13.02 -13.69
CA GLN A 117 9.27 14.03 -13.76
C GLN A 117 9.63 14.58 -12.37
N GLU A 118 8.65 14.93 -11.53
CA GLU A 118 8.88 15.37 -10.15
C GLU A 118 9.61 14.28 -9.34
N MET A 119 9.19 13.02 -9.49
CA MET A 119 9.83 11.87 -8.84
C MET A 119 11.28 11.70 -9.30
N LEU A 120 11.51 11.73 -10.62
CA LEU A 120 12.85 11.64 -11.22
C LEU A 120 13.76 12.83 -10.90
N GLN A 121 13.26 13.91 -10.33
CA GLN A 121 14.06 15.08 -9.92
C GLN A 121 14.26 15.15 -8.41
N ARG A 122 13.24 14.81 -7.61
CA ARG A 122 13.19 15.09 -6.17
C ARG A 122 13.31 13.87 -5.29
N ASP A 123 13.07 12.66 -5.82
CA ASP A 123 13.07 11.45 -5.01
C ASP A 123 14.48 10.89 -4.82
N ARG A 124 14.94 10.84 -3.56
CA ARG A 124 16.30 10.42 -3.20
C ARG A 124 16.59 8.97 -3.59
N TYR A 125 15.61 8.08 -3.45
CA TYR A 125 15.78 6.67 -3.80
C TYR A 125 15.96 6.51 -5.31
N LEU A 126 15.11 7.17 -6.11
CA LEU A 126 15.27 7.16 -7.57
C LEU A 126 16.57 7.80 -8.01
N GLN A 127 17.03 8.89 -7.38
CA GLN A 127 18.34 9.47 -7.69
C GLN A 127 19.48 8.48 -7.47
N GLN A 128 19.42 7.67 -6.39
CA GLN A 128 20.42 6.65 -6.11
C GLN A 128 20.39 5.53 -7.15
N GLU A 129 19.21 5.00 -7.49
CA GLU A 129 19.06 3.97 -8.54
C GLU A 129 19.53 4.49 -9.91
N LEU A 130 19.25 5.76 -10.25
CA LEU A 130 19.75 6.39 -11.47
C LEU A 130 21.27 6.61 -11.43
N GLY A 131 21.83 6.95 -10.27
CA GLY A 131 23.27 7.04 -10.06
C GLY A 131 23.96 5.70 -10.34
N TRP A 132 23.41 4.61 -9.79
CA TRP A 132 23.89 3.26 -10.05
C TRP A 132 23.77 2.88 -11.54
N LEU A 133 22.62 3.14 -12.15
CA LEU A 133 22.38 2.92 -13.57
C LEU A 133 23.41 3.63 -14.46
N ARG A 134 23.80 4.86 -14.09
CA ARG A 134 24.85 5.63 -14.81
C ARG A 134 26.22 4.98 -14.67
N SER A 135 26.54 4.45 -13.49
CA SER A 135 27.84 3.77 -13.24
C SER A 135 28.01 2.49 -14.07
N CYS A 136 26.91 1.75 -14.30
CA CYS A 136 26.89 0.55 -15.13
C CYS A 136 27.12 0.82 -16.63
N LYS A 137 27.01 2.09 -17.08
CA LYS A 137 27.17 2.53 -18.48
C LYS A 137 26.46 1.65 -19.53
N PRO A 138 25.17 1.28 -19.35
CA PRO A 138 24.47 0.45 -20.33
C PRO A 138 24.24 1.20 -21.66
N PRO A 139 24.15 0.45 -22.79
CA PRO A 139 23.76 1.02 -24.08
C PRO A 139 22.36 1.65 -23.99
N ARG A 140 22.07 2.62 -24.87
CA ARG A 140 20.85 3.44 -24.79
C ARG A 140 19.56 2.62 -24.67
N SER A 141 19.39 1.60 -25.51
CA SER A 141 18.22 0.71 -25.45
C SER A 141 18.09 0.06 -24.06
N LEU A 142 19.15 -0.54 -23.55
CA LEU A 142 19.12 -1.22 -22.25
C LEU A 142 18.87 -0.22 -21.10
N ARG A 143 19.45 0.98 -21.19
CA ARG A 143 19.21 2.08 -20.24
C ARG A 143 17.75 2.47 -20.16
N GLU A 144 17.07 2.59 -21.29
CA GLU A 144 15.64 2.92 -21.35
C GLU A 144 14.78 1.80 -20.74
N ALA A 145 15.15 0.54 -20.96
CA ALA A 145 14.47 -0.60 -20.34
C ALA A 145 14.67 -0.64 -18.81
N PHE A 146 15.90 -0.42 -18.34
CA PHE A 146 16.20 -0.30 -16.91
C PHE A 146 15.41 0.84 -16.27
N LEU A 147 15.40 2.03 -16.88
CA LEU A 147 14.65 3.18 -16.39
C LEU A 147 13.15 2.86 -16.25
N CYS A 148 12.54 2.28 -17.27
CA CYS A 148 11.11 1.92 -17.21
C CYS A 148 10.84 0.85 -16.13
N THR A 149 11.78 -0.07 -15.92
CA THR A 149 11.68 -1.11 -14.90
C THR A 149 11.74 -0.52 -13.49
N VAL A 150 12.73 0.34 -13.21
CA VAL A 150 12.86 1.03 -11.91
C VAL A 150 11.61 1.86 -11.62
N LEU A 151 11.14 2.62 -12.63
CA LEU A 151 9.95 3.45 -12.48
C LEU A 151 8.70 2.61 -12.22
N GLU A 152 8.47 1.53 -12.97
CA GLU A 152 7.31 0.66 -12.72
C GLU A 152 7.38 0.03 -11.33
N GLU A 153 8.52 -0.54 -10.94
CA GLU A 153 8.70 -1.12 -9.60
C GLU A 153 8.41 -0.09 -8.51
N TYR A 154 9.02 1.09 -8.60
CA TYR A 154 8.91 2.12 -7.57
C TYR A 154 7.50 2.71 -7.49
N CYS A 155 6.89 3.02 -8.63
CA CYS A 155 5.53 3.56 -8.72
C CYS A 155 4.46 2.60 -8.17
N LEU A 156 4.71 1.29 -8.27
CA LEU A 156 3.80 0.25 -7.80
C LEU A 156 4.02 -0.16 -6.34
N ARG A 157 5.05 0.39 -5.66
CA ARG A 157 5.25 0.12 -4.23
C ARG A 157 4.03 0.55 -3.43
N PRO A 158 3.52 -0.31 -2.53
CA PRO A 158 2.37 0.02 -1.72
C PRO A 158 2.74 1.06 -0.66
N ILE A 159 1.92 2.09 -0.54
CA ILE A 159 1.91 3.07 0.54
C ILE A 159 0.47 3.14 1.02
N GLN A 160 0.23 2.85 2.31
CA GLN A 160 -1.12 2.82 2.89
C GLN A 160 -2.10 1.97 2.06
N ASN A 161 -1.67 0.78 1.62
CA ASN A 161 -2.45 -0.15 0.78
C ASN A 161 -2.80 0.37 -0.63
N GLN A 162 -2.12 1.41 -1.12
CA GLN A 162 -2.30 1.94 -2.48
C GLN A 162 -0.94 2.06 -3.20
N PRO A 163 -0.88 1.89 -4.53
CA PRO A 163 0.33 2.19 -5.28
C PRO A 163 0.77 3.64 -5.06
N LEU A 164 2.07 3.87 -4.81
CA LEU A 164 2.67 5.20 -4.64
C LEU A 164 2.22 6.18 -5.74
N ILE A 165 2.14 5.70 -6.99
CA ILE A 165 1.71 6.50 -8.13
C ILE A 165 0.30 7.09 -7.96
N SER A 166 -0.63 6.33 -7.38
CA SER A 166 -2.00 6.78 -7.14
C SER A 166 -2.06 7.91 -6.11
N TYR A 167 -1.26 7.80 -5.04
CA TYR A 167 -1.14 8.85 -4.04
C TYR A 167 -0.56 10.14 -4.63
N ARG A 168 0.56 10.04 -5.36
CA ARG A 168 1.23 11.18 -5.99
C ARG A 168 0.35 11.87 -7.02
N PHE A 169 -0.33 11.08 -7.85
CA PHE A 169 -1.27 11.57 -8.86
C PHE A 169 -2.39 12.41 -8.24
N VAL A 170 -3.03 11.90 -7.19
CA VAL A 170 -4.12 12.60 -6.52
C VAL A 170 -3.64 13.88 -5.85
N ASN A 171 -2.44 13.85 -5.25
CA ASN A 171 -1.86 15.03 -4.63
C ASN A 171 -1.56 16.14 -5.66
N LEU A 172 -1.00 15.77 -6.81
CA LEU A 172 -0.76 16.70 -7.91
C LEU A 172 -2.07 17.26 -8.49
N MET A 173 -3.08 16.40 -8.67
CA MET A 173 -4.43 16.80 -9.08
C MET A 173 -5.07 17.82 -8.12
N ARG A 174 -4.92 17.64 -6.81
CA ARG A 174 -5.41 18.62 -5.82
C ARG A 174 -4.69 19.97 -5.94
N ARG A 175 -3.40 19.97 -6.28
CA ARG A 175 -2.63 21.21 -6.51
C ARG A 175 -3.15 21.94 -7.75
N TYR A 176 -3.38 21.20 -8.85
CA TYR A 176 -3.98 21.76 -10.07
C TYR A 176 -5.35 22.41 -9.83
N GLN A 177 -6.20 21.78 -9.02
CA GLN A 177 -7.53 22.31 -8.69
C GLN A 177 -7.48 23.54 -7.76
N ARG A 178 -6.51 23.61 -6.83
CA ARG A 178 -6.34 24.74 -5.93
C ARG A 178 -5.67 25.95 -6.59
N SER A 179 -4.86 25.74 -7.62
CA SER A 179 -4.14 26.79 -8.35
C SER A 179 -4.96 27.46 -9.47
N GLY A 180 -6.27 27.20 -9.57
CA GLY A 180 -7.19 28.04 -10.34
C GLY A 180 -7.02 28.03 -11.87
N MET A 181 -6.43 26.99 -12.47
CA MET A 181 -6.17 26.95 -13.92
C MET A 181 -7.28 26.33 -14.79
N THR A 182 -8.43 25.97 -14.21
CA THR A 182 -9.63 25.72 -15.02
C THR A 182 -10.81 26.47 -14.43
N ASN A 183 -11.32 27.46 -15.17
CA ASN A 183 -12.59 28.13 -14.91
C ASN A 183 -13.72 27.09 -14.92
N VAL A 184 -14.02 26.51 -13.77
CA VAL A 184 -15.22 25.70 -13.57
C VAL A 184 -16.35 26.69 -13.24
N PRO A 185 -17.43 26.76 -14.04
CA PRO A 185 -18.55 27.65 -13.77
C PRO A 185 -19.13 27.40 -12.37
N ALA A 186 -19.49 28.46 -11.65
CA ALA A 186 -19.88 28.44 -10.24
C ALA A 186 -21.00 27.42 -9.89
N SER A 187 -21.83 27.03 -10.86
CA SER A 187 -22.89 26.02 -10.71
C SER A 187 -22.38 24.58 -10.62
N GLN A 188 -21.19 24.27 -11.15
CA GLN A 188 -20.56 22.94 -11.07
C GLN A 188 -19.72 22.75 -9.80
N SER A 189 -19.22 23.83 -9.20
CA SER A 189 -18.57 23.82 -7.90
C SER A 189 -19.51 23.36 -6.78
N VAL A 190 -20.80 23.74 -6.84
CA VAL A 190 -21.80 23.28 -5.87
C VAL A 190 -22.02 21.77 -5.96
N LYS A 191 -22.06 21.19 -7.17
CA LYS A 191 -22.13 19.74 -7.36
C LYS A 191 -20.87 19.01 -6.89
N LEU A 192 -19.69 19.58 -7.12
CA LEU A 192 -18.42 19.03 -6.63
C LEU A 192 -18.37 19.03 -5.10
N LEU A 193 -18.84 20.09 -4.43
CA LEU A 193 -18.97 20.16 -2.98
C LEU A 193 -20.01 19.16 -2.42
N SER A 194 -21.13 18.96 -3.12
CA SER A 194 -22.12 17.92 -2.76
C SER A 194 -21.54 16.51 -2.91
N THR A 195 -20.77 16.27 -3.98
CA THR A 195 -20.08 14.99 -4.18
C THR A 195 -18.98 14.80 -3.13
N GLU A 196 -18.24 15.86 -2.76
CA GLU A 196 -17.23 15.86 -1.69
C GLU A 196 -17.82 15.54 -0.31
N LEU A 197 -19.05 15.95 -0.03
CA LEU A 197 -19.77 15.61 1.21
C LEU A 197 -20.25 14.15 1.24
N GLU A 198 -20.62 13.56 0.10
CA GLU A 198 -20.91 12.12 -0.03
C GLU A 198 -19.62 11.26 -0.06
N ILE A 199 -18.50 11.82 -0.54
CA ILE A 199 -17.19 11.15 -0.61
C ILE A 199 -16.64 10.86 0.80
N LYS A 200 -16.84 11.74 1.78
CA LYS A 200 -16.45 11.46 3.18
C LYS A 200 -17.15 10.24 3.79
N ASN A 201 -18.34 9.88 3.31
CA ASN A 201 -19.10 8.73 3.82
C ASN A 201 -18.83 7.43 3.04
N SER A 202 -18.23 7.50 1.85
CA SER A 202 -17.98 6.34 0.97
C SER A 202 -16.53 5.83 0.98
N GLU A 203 -15.62 6.50 1.68
CA GLU A 203 -14.24 6.04 1.89
C GLU A 203 -14.14 4.69 2.65
N GLN A 204 -15.21 4.28 3.36
CA GLN A 204 -15.25 3.01 4.10
C GLN A 204 -15.76 1.81 3.29
N THR A 205 -16.51 2.00 2.21
CA THR A 205 -17.17 0.90 1.46
C THR A 205 -16.50 0.53 0.14
N LEU A 206 -15.61 1.38 -0.39
CA LEU A 206 -14.98 1.16 -1.70
C LEU A 206 -13.63 0.41 -1.65
N ASN A 207 -13.10 0.12 -0.46
CA ASN A 207 -11.80 -0.56 -0.31
C ASN A 207 -11.80 -2.05 -0.70
N LEU A 208 -12.96 -2.72 -0.85
CA LEU A 208 -13.00 -4.17 -1.10
C LEU A 208 -12.96 -4.55 -2.60
N LEU A 209 -13.58 -3.76 -3.47
CA LEU A 209 -13.60 -4.01 -4.92
C LEU A 209 -12.28 -3.60 -5.60
N ASP A 210 -11.62 -2.56 -5.09
CA ASP A 210 -10.32 -2.10 -5.62
C ASP A 210 -9.17 -3.07 -5.27
N ASN A 211 -9.30 -3.83 -4.16
CA ASN A 211 -8.32 -4.83 -3.75
C ASN A 211 -8.18 -5.99 -4.74
N GLU A 212 -9.27 -6.45 -5.36
CA GLU A 212 -9.21 -7.56 -6.33
C GLU A 212 -8.52 -7.15 -7.64
N ALA A 213 -8.55 -5.86 -7.99
CA ALA A 213 -7.89 -5.32 -9.16
C ALA A 213 -6.40 -4.99 -8.89
N ILE A 214 -6.08 -4.48 -7.70
CA ILE A 214 -4.71 -4.26 -7.21
C ILE A 214 -4.00 -5.62 -6.99
N ALA A 215 -4.74 -6.64 -6.55
CA ALA A 215 -4.23 -8.00 -6.38
C ALA A 215 -3.84 -8.70 -7.69
N ARG A 216 -4.26 -8.18 -8.84
CA ARG A 216 -3.76 -8.67 -10.14
C ARG A 216 -2.36 -8.13 -10.47
N HIS A 217 -1.82 -7.18 -9.69
CA HIS A 217 -0.62 -6.42 -10.01
C HIS A 217 0.46 -6.30 -8.93
N GLN A 218 0.19 -6.72 -7.70
CA GLN A 218 1.20 -6.92 -6.65
C GLN A 218 2.06 -8.18 -6.91
N THR A 219 3.27 -8.25 -6.35
CA THR A 219 4.11 -9.46 -6.44
C THR A 219 3.40 -10.60 -5.72
N LYS A 220 3.46 -11.82 -6.26
CA LYS A 220 2.82 -13.01 -5.67
C LYS A 220 3.18 -13.12 -4.17
N GLU A 221 4.37 -12.75 -3.74
CA GLU A 221 4.77 -12.93 -2.33
C GLU A 221 4.26 -11.84 -1.38
N GLU A 222 4.17 -10.59 -1.83
CA GLU A 222 3.58 -9.49 -1.05
C GLU A 222 2.07 -9.68 -0.93
N LEU A 223 1.43 -10.16 -2.02
CA LEU A 223 0.06 -10.65 -1.99
C LEU A 223 -0.11 -11.77 -1.01
N TRP A 224 0.77 -12.77 -1.04
CA TRP A 224 0.65 -13.91 -0.15
C TRP A 224 0.90 -13.53 1.30
N GLN A 225 1.81 -12.59 1.58
CA GLN A 225 2.01 -12.07 2.94
C GLN A 225 0.81 -11.23 3.39
N GLN A 226 0.28 -10.36 2.53
CA GLN A 226 -0.88 -9.53 2.87
C GLN A 226 -2.17 -10.36 2.98
N ASP A 227 -2.35 -11.35 2.11
CA ASP A 227 -3.45 -12.32 2.13
C ASP A 227 -3.31 -13.28 3.31
N PHE A 228 -2.09 -13.70 3.66
CA PHE A 228 -1.83 -14.49 4.87
C PHE A 228 -2.13 -13.68 6.13
N LEU A 229 -1.67 -12.44 6.22
CA LEU A 229 -1.98 -11.55 7.34
C LEU A 229 -3.47 -11.23 7.41
N ARG A 230 -4.12 -11.00 6.26
CA ARG A 230 -5.57 -10.80 6.17
C ARG A 230 -6.31 -12.05 6.66
N GLN A 231 -5.92 -13.23 6.19
CA GLN A 231 -6.54 -14.49 6.57
C GLN A 231 -6.32 -14.79 8.06
N ALA A 232 -5.11 -14.58 8.57
CA ALA A 232 -4.79 -14.73 9.99
C ALA A 232 -5.60 -13.76 10.87
N VAL A 233 -5.73 -12.48 10.46
CA VAL A 233 -6.61 -11.52 11.16
C VAL A 233 -8.07 -11.97 11.11
N MET A 234 -8.54 -12.46 9.97
CA MET A 234 -9.91 -12.94 9.82
C MET A 234 -10.19 -14.16 10.70
N ASP A 235 -9.31 -15.15 10.69
CA ASP A 235 -9.45 -16.39 11.45
C ASP A 235 -9.37 -16.13 12.96
N ASP A 236 -8.38 -15.33 13.41
CA ASP A 236 -8.26 -14.93 14.82
C ASP A 236 -9.46 -14.09 15.27
N PHE A 237 -9.98 -13.22 14.40
CA PHE A 237 -11.16 -12.42 14.75
C PHE A 237 -12.44 -13.26 14.75
N PHE A 238 -12.58 -14.24 13.86
CA PHE A 238 -13.70 -15.18 13.92
C PHE A 238 -13.68 -15.99 15.21
N ALA A 239 -12.52 -16.53 15.62
CA ALA A 239 -12.35 -17.22 16.89
C ALA A 239 -12.68 -16.28 18.07
N TYR A 240 -12.16 -15.06 18.05
CA TYR A 240 -12.46 -14.05 19.06
C TYR A 240 -13.97 -13.77 19.18
N LEU A 241 -14.68 -13.63 18.06
CA LEU A 241 -16.13 -13.38 18.07
C LEU A 241 -16.91 -14.58 18.62
N GLN A 242 -16.48 -15.81 18.33
CA GLN A 242 -17.11 -17.02 18.87
C GLN A 242 -16.96 -17.11 20.39
N GLU A 243 -15.79 -16.73 20.91
CA GLU A 243 -15.51 -16.78 22.35
C GLU A 243 -16.14 -15.62 23.12
N ASN A 244 -16.14 -14.40 22.55
CA ASN A 244 -16.45 -13.17 23.28
C ASN A 244 -17.83 -12.57 22.96
N ILE A 245 -18.47 -12.97 21.86
CA ILE A 245 -19.82 -12.51 21.51
C ILE A 245 -20.82 -13.66 21.70
N LYS A 246 -21.71 -13.51 22.68
CA LYS A 246 -22.80 -14.45 22.98
C LYS A 246 -23.83 -14.66 21.85
N ASP A 247 -23.78 -13.87 20.78
CA ASP A 247 -24.74 -13.99 19.67
C ASP A 247 -24.15 -14.90 18.58
N PRO A 248 -24.74 -16.09 18.32
CA PRO A 248 -24.21 -17.06 17.37
C PRO A 248 -24.21 -16.55 15.93
N LEU A 249 -24.99 -15.49 15.64
CA LEU A 249 -25.07 -14.89 14.31
C LEU A 249 -23.93 -13.92 14.01
N ALA A 250 -23.06 -13.58 14.97
CA ALA A 250 -21.98 -12.62 14.77
C ALA A 250 -20.98 -13.05 13.67
N VAL A 251 -20.59 -14.33 13.66
CA VAL A 251 -19.68 -14.87 12.63
C VAL A 251 -20.35 -15.00 11.26
N PRO A 252 -21.55 -15.61 11.12
CA PRO A 252 -22.29 -15.61 9.86
C PRO A 252 -22.53 -14.21 9.30
N TRP A 253 -22.89 -13.26 10.16
CA TRP A 253 -23.08 -11.86 9.80
C TRP A 253 -21.79 -11.25 9.26
N LEU A 254 -20.66 -11.45 9.95
CA LEU A 254 -19.38 -10.89 9.50
C LEU A 254 -18.93 -11.48 8.16
N LYS A 255 -19.13 -12.79 7.93
CA LYS A 255 -18.83 -13.42 6.62
C LYS A 255 -19.60 -12.76 5.48
N LEU A 256 -20.90 -12.53 5.67
CA LEU A 256 -21.75 -11.88 4.66
C LEU A 256 -21.39 -10.40 4.48
N TYR A 257 -21.01 -9.72 5.57
CA TYR A 257 -20.56 -8.33 5.54
C TYR A 257 -19.24 -8.16 4.76
N LEU A 258 -18.28 -9.07 4.93
CA LEU A 258 -17.01 -9.06 4.19
C LEU A 258 -17.18 -9.37 2.70
N GLN A 259 -18.26 -10.07 2.32
CA GLN A 259 -18.66 -10.25 0.91
C GLN A 259 -19.29 -8.99 0.29
N GLY A 260 -19.37 -7.87 1.02
CA GLY A 260 -19.93 -6.61 0.53
C GLY A 260 -21.45 -6.55 0.53
N LYS A 261 -22.15 -7.48 1.21
CA LYS A 261 -23.62 -7.46 1.30
C LYS A 261 -24.10 -6.29 2.17
N THR A 262 -25.20 -5.65 1.75
CA THR A 262 -25.87 -4.60 2.51
C THR A 262 -26.53 -5.17 3.78
N GLN A 263 -26.87 -4.32 4.76
CA GLN A 263 -27.52 -4.79 5.99
C GLN A 263 -28.88 -5.44 5.70
N GLU A 264 -29.57 -4.95 4.69
CA GLU A 264 -30.84 -5.46 4.17
C GLU A 264 -30.65 -6.86 3.58
N ALA A 265 -29.63 -7.06 2.74
CA ALA A 265 -29.31 -8.36 2.14
C ALA A 265 -28.80 -9.37 3.18
N ILE A 266 -28.06 -8.92 4.20
CA ILE A 266 -27.63 -9.77 5.31
C ILE A 266 -28.83 -10.17 6.17
N ALA A 267 -29.72 -9.23 6.47
CA ALA A 267 -30.93 -9.49 7.24
C ALA A 267 -31.82 -10.53 6.56
N GLN A 268 -32.00 -10.43 5.24
CA GLN A 268 -32.72 -11.42 4.44
C GLN A 268 -31.99 -12.77 4.39
N ALA A 269 -30.66 -12.78 4.19
CA ALA A 269 -29.89 -14.03 4.09
C ALA A 269 -29.78 -14.79 5.42
N LEU A 270 -29.86 -14.10 6.55
CA LEU A 270 -29.82 -14.70 7.90
C LEU A 270 -31.21 -14.86 8.52
N ASP A 271 -32.27 -14.51 7.79
CA ASP A 271 -33.66 -14.50 8.29
C ASP A 271 -33.80 -13.77 9.64
N ILE A 272 -33.25 -12.55 9.72
CA ILE A 272 -33.32 -11.72 10.92
C ILE A 272 -33.97 -10.36 10.64
N PRO A 273 -34.59 -9.73 11.66
CA PRO A 273 -35.06 -8.35 11.54
C PRO A 273 -33.90 -7.41 11.20
N ILE A 274 -34.14 -6.47 10.29
CA ILE A 274 -33.12 -5.49 9.85
C ILE A 274 -32.46 -4.75 11.03
N LYS A 275 -33.25 -4.39 12.06
CA LYS A 275 -32.75 -3.75 13.30
C LYS A 275 -31.71 -4.61 14.01
N LYS A 276 -31.84 -5.94 13.97
CA LYS A 276 -30.85 -6.88 14.55
C LYS A 276 -29.56 -6.89 13.74
N SER A 277 -29.63 -6.80 12.41
CA SER A 277 -28.44 -6.68 11.56
C SER A 277 -27.63 -5.41 11.88
N TYR A 278 -28.30 -4.26 12.03
CA TYR A 278 -27.64 -3.01 12.44
C TYR A 278 -27.01 -3.10 13.84
N ARG A 279 -27.68 -3.74 14.81
CA ARG A 279 -27.10 -3.98 16.15
C ARG A 279 -25.87 -4.89 16.09
N LEU A 280 -25.90 -5.95 15.28
CA LEU A 280 -24.75 -6.84 15.06
C LEU A 280 -23.59 -6.06 14.44
N ARG A 281 -23.85 -5.19 13.46
CA ARG A 281 -22.84 -4.32 12.86
C ARG A 281 -22.11 -3.49 13.90
N ASP A 282 -22.85 -2.77 14.72
CA ASP A 282 -22.26 -1.83 15.67
C ASP A 282 -21.50 -2.60 16.77
N LYS A 283 -22.05 -3.74 17.21
CA LYS A 283 -21.39 -4.62 18.18
C LYS A 283 -20.08 -5.21 17.62
N VAL A 284 -20.10 -5.77 16.42
CA VAL A 284 -18.91 -6.34 15.77
C VAL A 284 -17.86 -5.25 15.51
N LYS A 285 -18.27 -4.04 15.07
CA LYS A 285 -17.35 -2.90 14.92
C LYS A 285 -16.70 -2.51 16.25
N TYR A 286 -17.47 -2.43 17.32
CA TYR A 286 -16.93 -2.12 18.65
C TYR A 286 -15.87 -3.15 19.06
N HIS A 287 -16.19 -4.43 18.93
CA HIS A 287 -15.26 -5.52 19.25
C HIS A 287 -14.02 -5.54 18.36
N ALA A 288 -14.16 -5.24 17.07
CA ALA A 288 -13.04 -5.15 16.14
C ALA A 288 -12.05 -4.05 16.54
N ILE A 289 -12.56 -2.85 16.83
CA ILE A 289 -11.73 -1.65 17.06
C ILE A 289 -11.24 -1.58 18.51
N HIS A 290 -12.14 -1.67 19.49
CA HIS A 290 -11.81 -1.37 20.88
C HIS A 290 -11.22 -2.56 21.63
N ASN A 291 -11.56 -3.80 21.23
CA ASN A 291 -11.10 -4.98 21.96
C ASN A 291 -10.05 -5.75 21.15
N PHE A 292 -10.34 -6.09 19.91
CA PHE A 292 -9.44 -6.94 19.12
C PHE A 292 -8.19 -6.18 18.67
N ALA A 293 -8.35 -5.01 18.04
CA ALA A 293 -7.23 -4.21 17.52
C ALA A 293 -6.40 -3.51 18.59
N ILE A 294 -6.97 -3.20 19.77
CA ILE A 294 -6.26 -2.47 20.83
C ILE A 294 -5.78 -3.39 21.95
N LYS A 295 -6.60 -4.37 22.38
CA LYS A 295 -6.31 -5.21 23.56
C LYS A 295 -5.81 -6.60 23.22
N THR A 296 -6.48 -7.29 22.30
CA THR A 296 -6.30 -8.74 22.12
C THR A 296 -5.13 -9.06 21.19
N LYS A 297 -5.11 -8.47 19.98
CA LYS A 297 -4.12 -8.76 18.94
C LYS A 297 -3.60 -7.47 18.27
N PRO A 298 -3.09 -6.49 19.03
CA PRO A 298 -2.67 -5.20 18.48
C PRO A 298 -1.52 -5.31 17.46
N ALA A 299 -0.55 -6.19 17.70
CA ALA A 299 0.58 -6.39 16.78
C ALA A 299 0.14 -6.99 15.43
N LEU A 300 -0.78 -7.97 15.45
CA LEU A 300 -1.30 -8.61 14.25
C LEU A 300 -2.09 -7.61 13.39
N VAL A 301 -2.95 -6.81 14.03
CA VAL A 301 -3.73 -5.78 13.34
C VAL A 301 -2.84 -4.65 12.84
N ALA A 302 -1.83 -4.24 13.62
CA ALA A 302 -0.88 -3.21 13.21
C ALA A 302 0.02 -3.68 12.05
N ALA A 303 0.42 -4.95 12.02
CA ALA A 303 1.17 -5.54 10.90
C ALA A 303 0.30 -5.62 9.63
N TRP A 304 -0.95 -6.06 9.77
CA TRP A 304 -1.89 -6.12 8.65
C TRP A 304 -2.22 -4.74 8.07
N LEU A 305 -2.47 -3.75 8.93
CA LEU A 305 -2.80 -2.39 8.52
C LEU A 305 -1.57 -1.52 8.19
N GLN A 306 -0.36 -2.03 8.43
CA GLN A 306 0.89 -1.26 8.35
C GLN A 306 0.84 0.01 9.20
N THR A 307 0.39 -0.14 10.45
CA THR A 307 0.20 0.96 11.41
C THR A 307 0.97 0.73 12.69
N SER A 308 2.12 0.04 12.60
CA SER A 308 3.01 -0.11 13.75
C SER A 308 3.51 1.26 14.21
N LEU A 309 3.62 1.45 15.52
CA LEU A 309 4.10 2.72 16.10
C LEU A 309 5.56 2.98 15.71
N ALA A 310 6.39 1.94 15.73
CA ALA A 310 7.83 2.03 15.51
C ALA A 310 8.22 2.29 14.05
N GLU A 311 7.55 1.64 13.10
CA GLU A 311 7.96 1.71 11.69
C GLU A 311 7.04 2.61 10.86
N HIS A 312 5.78 2.76 11.26
CA HIS A 312 4.75 3.41 10.43
C HIS A 312 4.07 4.61 11.08
N GLN A 313 4.50 5.07 12.27
CA GLN A 313 3.91 6.22 12.96
C GLN A 313 2.37 6.10 13.09
N LEU A 314 1.90 4.90 13.44
CA LEU A 314 0.46 4.57 13.47
C LEU A 314 -0.27 4.70 12.13
N GLY A 315 0.46 4.73 11.01
CA GLY A 315 -0.05 4.92 9.65
C GLY A 315 -0.35 6.38 9.30
N LEU A 316 0.14 7.34 10.10
CA LEU A 316 -0.09 8.77 9.89
C LEU A 316 0.96 9.38 8.96
N THR A 317 0.57 10.38 8.18
CA THR A 317 1.51 11.26 7.47
C THR A 317 2.20 12.22 8.43
N SER A 318 3.34 12.81 8.06
CA SER A 318 4.09 13.74 8.92
C SER A 318 3.23 14.90 9.46
N GLN A 319 2.34 15.47 8.63
CA GLN A 319 1.41 16.52 9.08
C GLN A 319 0.35 16.02 10.05
N GLN A 320 -0.19 14.82 9.82
CA GLN A 320 -1.15 14.20 10.74
C GLN A 320 -0.48 13.79 12.06
N TRP A 321 0.79 13.42 12.01
CA TRP A 321 1.60 13.10 13.18
C TRP A 321 1.85 14.33 14.06
N GLU A 322 2.22 15.46 13.47
CA GLU A 322 2.33 16.75 14.17
C GLU A 322 0.98 17.18 14.77
N THR A 323 -0.11 16.99 14.02
CA THR A 323 -1.47 17.26 14.49
C THR A 323 -1.85 16.36 15.67
N LEU A 324 -1.47 15.07 15.62
CA LEU A 324 -1.69 14.17 16.74
C LEU A 324 -0.88 14.65 17.96
N GLN A 325 0.41 14.92 17.82
CA GLN A 325 1.26 15.33 18.93
C GLN A 325 0.74 16.59 19.64
N THR A 326 0.25 17.57 18.88
CA THR A 326 -0.35 18.80 19.44
C THR A 326 -1.68 18.58 20.16
N GLN A 327 -2.42 17.51 19.84
CA GLN A 327 -3.68 17.14 20.51
C GLN A 327 -3.49 16.27 21.75
N LEU A 328 -2.31 15.66 21.93
CA LEU A 328 -2.02 14.80 23.08
C LEU A 328 -1.67 15.61 24.32
N THR A 329 -2.13 15.14 25.48
CA THR A 329 -1.70 15.69 26.77
C THR A 329 -0.23 15.35 27.04
N PRO A 330 0.47 16.09 27.93
CA PRO A 330 1.87 15.81 28.27
C PRO A 330 2.11 14.37 28.71
N GLU A 331 1.20 13.78 29.49
CA GLU A 331 1.25 12.38 29.91
C GLU A 331 1.14 11.41 28.71
N GLN A 332 0.28 11.71 27.74
CA GLN A 332 0.10 10.89 26.53
C GLN A 332 1.30 10.99 25.58
N GLN A 333 1.97 12.15 25.53
CA GLN A 333 3.20 12.33 24.77
C GLN A 333 4.35 11.52 25.37
N GLN A 334 4.48 11.51 26.71
CA GLN A 334 5.47 10.68 27.41
C GLN A 334 5.22 9.19 27.19
N LEU A 335 3.97 8.74 27.31
CA LEU A 335 3.60 7.35 27.02
C LEU A 335 3.91 6.97 25.56
N LEU A 336 3.70 7.89 24.61
CA LEU A 336 4.03 7.67 23.21
C LEU A 336 5.55 7.53 22.99
N SER A 337 6.38 8.36 23.64
CA SER A 337 7.85 8.26 23.54
C SER A 337 8.40 7.00 24.20
N ASP A 338 7.81 6.57 25.31
CA ASP A 338 8.23 5.36 26.03
C ASP A 338 7.93 4.11 25.18
N LEU A 339 6.76 4.07 24.54
CA LEU A 339 6.37 3.00 23.61
C LEU A 339 7.11 3.03 22.27
N GLN A 340 7.73 4.15 21.88
CA GLN A 340 8.59 4.23 20.70
C GLN A 340 10.00 3.71 20.97
N THR A 341 10.50 3.90 22.19
CA THR A 341 11.86 3.48 22.60
C THR A 341 11.90 2.02 23.04
N THR A 342 10.84 1.51 23.66
CA THR A 342 10.66 0.07 23.83
C THR A 342 10.05 -0.53 22.56
N ALA A 343 10.81 -1.38 21.85
CA ALA A 343 10.29 -2.09 20.69
C ALA A 343 8.93 -2.75 21.05
N PRO A 344 7.86 -2.50 20.29
CA PRO A 344 6.51 -2.95 20.64
C PRO A 344 6.39 -4.44 20.36
N SER A 345 7.01 -5.26 21.21
CA SER A 345 6.77 -6.68 21.24
C SER A 345 5.37 -6.91 21.82
N GLN A 346 4.64 -7.86 21.26
CA GLN A 346 3.27 -8.24 21.64
C GLN A 346 3.06 -8.48 23.15
N LYS A 347 4.16 -8.71 23.89
CA LYS A 347 4.21 -8.88 25.34
C LYS A 347 4.12 -7.56 26.13
N SER A 348 4.43 -6.38 25.56
CA SER A 348 4.43 -5.12 26.31
C SER A 348 3.01 -4.58 26.53
N LEU A 349 2.14 -4.60 25.51
CA LEU A 349 0.78 -4.05 25.59
C LEU A 349 -0.20 -4.93 26.39
N THR A 350 -0.06 -6.25 26.33
CA THR A 350 -0.83 -7.19 27.17
C THR A 350 -0.38 -7.12 28.62
N LYS A 351 0.94 -7.05 28.87
CA LYS A 351 1.46 -6.77 30.22
C LYS A 351 1.05 -5.39 30.75
N LEU A 352 0.89 -4.39 29.88
CA LEU A 352 0.37 -3.07 30.26
C LEU A 352 -1.09 -3.13 30.75
N ASP A 353 -1.92 -4.03 30.21
CA ASP A 353 -3.30 -4.26 30.70
C ASP A 353 -3.27 -4.88 32.11
N ASP A 354 -2.35 -5.82 32.34
CA ASP A 354 -2.18 -6.50 33.63
C ASP A 354 -1.54 -5.60 34.71
N GLU A 355 -0.61 -4.71 34.33
CA GLU A 355 0.16 -3.87 35.26
C GLU A 355 -0.53 -2.53 35.56
N SER A 356 -1.27 -1.93 34.61
CA SER A 356 -1.92 -0.63 34.83
C SER A 356 -3.05 -0.31 33.83
N PRO A 357 -4.33 -0.58 34.17
CA PRO A 357 -5.47 -0.35 33.27
C PRO A 357 -5.66 1.11 32.85
N SER A 358 -5.11 2.07 33.62
CA SER A 358 -5.09 3.50 33.27
C SER A 358 -4.23 3.78 32.04
N LEU A 359 -3.07 3.14 31.90
CA LEU A 359 -2.17 3.34 30.76
C LEU A 359 -2.78 2.77 29.48
N LEU A 360 -3.45 1.62 29.56
CA LEU A 360 -4.16 1.06 28.42
C LEU A 360 -5.35 1.92 27.97
N GLN A 361 -6.05 2.58 28.90
CA GLN A 361 -7.07 3.58 28.55
C GLN A 361 -6.46 4.79 27.84
N GLN A 362 -5.32 5.29 28.31
CA GLN A 362 -4.63 6.40 27.65
C GLN A 362 -4.13 5.99 26.25
N TRP A 363 -3.53 4.81 26.11
CA TRP A 363 -3.12 4.26 24.82
C TRP A 363 -4.29 4.09 23.86
N SER A 364 -5.43 3.57 24.34
CA SER A 364 -6.64 3.44 23.53
C SER A 364 -7.11 4.81 23.01
N LYS A 365 -7.03 5.87 23.82
CA LYS A 365 -7.37 7.24 23.38
C LYS A 365 -6.43 7.73 22.29
N ILE A 366 -5.12 7.51 22.43
CA ILE A 366 -4.11 7.87 21.43
C ILE A 366 -4.37 7.12 20.11
N TYR A 367 -4.55 5.80 20.17
CA TYR A 367 -4.77 4.98 18.98
C TYR A 367 -6.06 5.36 18.23
N LEU A 368 -7.14 5.66 18.96
CA LEU A 368 -8.40 6.12 18.37
C LEU A 368 -8.28 7.52 17.78
N ALA A 369 -7.53 8.43 18.40
CA ALA A 369 -7.24 9.74 17.85
C ALA A 369 -6.44 9.61 16.53
N ALA A 370 -5.40 8.77 16.52
CA ALA A 370 -4.67 8.43 15.31
C ALA A 370 -5.57 7.77 14.24
N GLN A 371 -6.50 6.90 14.64
CA GLN A 371 -7.45 6.29 13.70
C GLN A 371 -8.40 7.32 13.08
N LYS A 372 -8.87 8.30 13.86
CA LYS A 372 -9.71 9.41 13.37
C LYS A 372 -8.96 10.40 12.46
N LEU A 373 -7.64 10.48 12.56
CA LEU A 373 -6.82 11.30 11.67
C LEU A 373 -6.48 10.57 10.37
N ARG A 374 -6.50 9.22 10.38
CA ARG A 374 -6.25 8.36 9.21
C ARG A 374 -7.45 8.23 8.28
N GLY A 375 -8.66 8.11 8.86
CA GLY A 375 -9.93 8.16 8.14
C GLY A 375 -10.51 9.56 8.15
#